data_AF-A0A511JBA0-F1
#
_entry.id   AF-A0A511JBA0-F1
#
_cell.length_a   1.000
_cell.length_b   1.000
_cell.length_c   1.000
_cell.angle_alpha   90.00
_cell.angle_beta   90.00
_cell.angle_gamma   90.00
#
_symmetry.space_group_name_H-M   'P 1'
#
loop_
_entity.id
_entity.type
_entity.pdbx_description
1 polymer ?
#
loop_
_entity_poly.entity_id
_entity_poly.type
_entity_poly.pdbx_seq_one_letter_code
_entity_poly.pdbx_strand_id
1 'polypeptide(L)'
;MTATAPGQTPRHYLMCEPTHYTVSYEINPWMDKTRHTDADLAVQQWRRLRDTYLDLGHTVETIEPIPGLPDMVYAANGATVVGGVVYSARFRHPERQPEGPAYQKWFADRGYVTHTAAQINEGEGDLLVVGDLILAGTGFRTDRAAHAEMQELFGVPVVSLELVDPSYYHLDTALAVLSSDPASPQIAYYPPAFSSGSRAVLEHLFPDAVLATADDARALGLNAVSDGLNVVVAPDATHLAGELRDRGFQPIPVSTSELLKGGGGAKCCTLEIRR
;
A
#
# COMPACT_ATOMS: atom_id res chain seq x y z
N MET A 1 7.44 -23.25 14.44
CA MET A 1 8.36 -23.33 13.28
C MET A 1 8.17 -22.03 12.55
N THR A 2 9.23 -21.26 12.29
CA THR A 2 9.11 -19.98 11.58
C THR A 2 8.44 -20.19 10.23
N ALA A 3 7.42 -19.41 9.92
CA ALA A 3 6.75 -19.48 8.62
C ALA A 3 7.75 -19.15 7.49
N THR A 4 7.64 -19.90 6.39
CA THR A 4 8.50 -19.73 5.20
C THR A 4 7.67 -19.20 4.03
N ALA A 5 8.33 -18.64 3.02
CA ALA A 5 7.66 -18.14 1.82
C ALA A 5 6.81 -19.25 1.15
N PRO A 6 5.49 -19.05 0.97
CA PRO A 6 4.60 -20.08 0.42
C PRO A 6 4.75 -20.27 -1.09
N GLY A 7 5.43 -19.35 -1.78
CA GLY A 7 5.70 -19.41 -3.21
C GLY A 7 5.07 -18.25 -3.98
N GLN A 8 5.54 -18.05 -5.20
CA GLN A 8 5.08 -16.96 -6.06
C GLN A 8 3.66 -17.22 -6.56
N THR A 9 2.84 -16.18 -6.55
CA THR A 9 1.50 -16.16 -7.16
C THR A 9 1.39 -15.00 -8.15
N PRO A 10 0.77 -15.19 -9.34
CA PRO A 10 0.54 -14.09 -10.28
C PRO A 10 -0.34 -12.99 -9.68
N ARG A 11 0.00 -11.74 -10.00
CA ARG A 11 -0.69 -10.56 -9.47
C ARG A 11 -1.16 -9.66 -10.61
N HIS A 12 -2.20 -8.87 -10.34
CA HIS A 12 -2.74 -7.89 -11.27
C HIS A 12 -2.76 -6.53 -10.61
N TYR A 13 -2.03 -5.56 -11.18
CA TYR A 13 -1.83 -4.24 -10.59
C TYR A 13 -2.39 -3.13 -11.46
N LEU A 14 -2.91 -2.09 -10.82
CA LEU A 14 -3.13 -0.77 -11.40
C LEU A 14 -2.08 0.20 -10.87
N MET A 15 -1.47 0.95 -11.78
CA MET A 15 -0.51 2.00 -11.45
C MET A 15 -0.81 3.30 -12.23
N CYS A 16 -0.29 4.44 -11.78
CA CYS A 16 -0.41 5.72 -12.49
C CYS A 16 0.98 6.31 -12.74
N GLU A 17 1.30 6.64 -13.99
CA GLU A 17 2.62 7.17 -14.33
C GLU A 17 2.81 8.61 -13.79
N PRO A 18 3.94 8.95 -13.15
CA PRO A 18 4.13 10.24 -12.47
C PRO A 18 4.52 11.40 -13.41
N THR A 19 3.88 11.53 -14.59
CA THR A 19 4.20 12.60 -15.56
C THR A 19 3.88 14.01 -15.04
N HIS A 20 3.05 14.12 -14.00
CA HIS A 20 2.68 15.37 -13.32
C HIS A 20 3.14 15.42 -11.87
N TYR A 21 4.01 14.50 -11.46
CA TYR A 21 4.44 14.39 -10.07
C TYR A 21 5.30 15.58 -9.63
N THR A 22 4.96 16.10 -8.45
CA THR A 22 5.74 17.07 -7.69
C THR A 22 5.21 17.13 -6.25
N VAL A 23 5.99 17.63 -5.31
CA VAL A 23 5.50 17.98 -3.97
C VAL A 23 5.05 19.45 -3.99
N SER A 24 3.79 19.70 -4.36
CA SER A 24 3.23 21.05 -4.43
C SER A 24 2.55 21.55 -3.15
N TYR A 25 2.34 20.66 -2.18
CA TYR A 25 1.68 20.91 -0.90
C TYR A 25 2.21 19.92 0.15
N GLU A 26 1.79 20.09 1.41
CA GLU A 26 2.29 19.29 2.55
C GLU A 26 1.09 18.76 3.35
N ILE A 27 0.78 17.47 3.18
CA ILE A 27 -0.34 16.77 3.86
C ILE A 27 0.14 15.55 4.66
N ASN A 28 1.45 15.39 4.81
CA ASN A 28 2.10 14.40 5.66
C ASN A 28 3.52 14.89 6.07
N PRO A 29 4.15 14.29 7.09
CA PRO A 29 5.46 14.74 7.58
C PRO A 29 6.66 14.53 6.64
N TRP A 30 6.51 13.74 5.57
CA TRP A 30 7.60 13.50 4.60
C TRP A 30 7.68 14.59 3.53
N MET A 31 6.55 15.24 3.26
CA MET A 31 6.45 16.29 2.26
C MET A 31 7.15 17.56 2.76
N ASP A 32 8.05 18.05 1.91
CA ASP A 32 8.66 19.37 2.01
C ASP A 32 8.58 20.01 0.63
N LYS A 33 7.67 20.97 0.46
CA LYS A 33 7.44 21.63 -0.84
C LYS A 33 8.61 22.52 -1.26
N THR A 34 9.55 22.80 -0.36
CA THR A 34 10.77 23.56 -0.66
C THR A 34 11.88 22.67 -1.22
N ARG A 35 11.76 21.35 -1.03
CA ARG A 35 12.68 20.35 -1.57
C ARG A 35 12.34 20.06 -3.03
N HIS A 36 13.33 20.23 -3.90
CA HIS A 36 13.20 19.93 -5.33
C HIS A 36 12.84 18.44 -5.56
N THR A 37 11.85 18.21 -6.41
CA THR A 37 11.50 16.90 -6.98
C THR A 37 12.02 16.81 -8.41
N ASP A 38 12.71 15.73 -8.73
CA ASP A 38 13.17 15.41 -10.08
C ASP A 38 12.12 14.52 -10.76
N ALA A 39 11.27 15.14 -11.59
CA ALA A 39 10.17 14.46 -12.25
C ALA A 39 10.64 13.38 -13.25
N ASP A 40 11.73 13.63 -13.97
CA ASP A 40 12.29 12.67 -14.92
C ASP A 40 12.83 11.44 -14.18
N LEU A 41 13.52 11.65 -13.05
CA LEU A 41 13.97 10.56 -12.20
C LEU A 41 12.79 9.81 -11.55
N ALA A 42 11.74 10.51 -11.11
CA ALA A 42 10.53 9.87 -10.58
C ALA A 42 9.87 8.95 -11.61
N VAL A 43 9.76 9.39 -12.88
CA VAL A 43 9.26 8.56 -13.98
C VAL A 43 10.16 7.36 -14.24
N GLN A 44 11.49 7.54 -14.24
CA GLN A 44 12.44 6.43 -14.43
C GLN A 44 12.32 5.38 -13.31
N GLN A 45 12.25 5.83 -12.06
CA GLN A 45 12.10 4.96 -10.88
C GLN A 45 10.76 4.20 -10.91
N TRP A 46 9.67 4.90 -11.23
CA TRP A 46 8.35 4.28 -11.36
C TRP A 46 8.31 3.26 -12.50
N ARG A 47 8.92 3.55 -13.66
CA ARG A 47 9.01 2.60 -14.76
C ARG A 47 9.83 1.38 -14.37
N ARG A 48 10.92 1.55 -13.62
CA ARG A 48 11.70 0.42 -13.10
C ARG A 48 10.88 -0.46 -12.16
N LEU A 49 10.03 0.14 -11.32
CA LEU A 49 9.09 -0.60 -10.47
C LEU A 49 8.09 -1.41 -11.31
N ARG A 50 7.43 -0.76 -12.27
CA ARG A 50 6.51 -1.41 -13.21
C ARG A 50 7.16 -2.56 -13.95
N ASP A 51 8.35 -2.33 -14.52
CA ASP A 51 9.07 -3.32 -15.31
C ASP A 51 9.51 -4.51 -14.44
N THR A 52 9.84 -4.27 -13.17
CA THR A 52 10.10 -5.35 -12.20
C THR A 52 8.88 -6.25 -12.03
N TYR A 53 7.66 -5.70 -11.96
CA TYR A 53 6.45 -6.52 -11.90
C TYR A 53 6.21 -7.33 -13.18
N LEU A 54 6.46 -6.74 -14.34
CA LEU A 54 6.32 -7.43 -15.63
C LEU A 54 7.33 -8.57 -15.77
N ASP A 55 8.59 -8.34 -15.37
CA ASP A 55 9.65 -9.35 -15.37
C ASP A 55 9.33 -10.53 -14.44
N LEU A 56 8.61 -10.27 -13.33
CA LEU A 56 8.09 -11.29 -12.41
C LEU A 56 6.85 -12.02 -12.93
N GLY A 57 6.33 -11.66 -14.11
CA GLY A 57 5.17 -12.29 -14.73
C GLY A 57 3.81 -11.77 -14.23
N HIS A 58 3.77 -10.60 -13.60
CA HIS A 58 2.52 -9.96 -13.21
C HIS A 58 1.88 -9.19 -14.36
N THR A 59 0.58 -8.92 -14.23
CA THR A 59 -0.13 -8.01 -15.14
C THR A 59 -0.13 -6.62 -14.54
N VAL A 60 0.21 -5.61 -15.34
CA VAL A 60 0.11 -4.20 -14.94
C VAL A 60 -0.74 -3.44 -15.95
N GLU A 61 -1.81 -2.81 -15.46
CA GLU A 61 -2.57 -1.79 -16.18
C GLU A 61 -2.21 -0.39 -15.66
N THR A 62 -2.47 0.62 -16.48
CA THR A 62 -2.28 2.02 -16.10
C THR A 62 -3.55 2.85 -16.20
N ILE A 63 -3.66 3.83 -15.30
CA ILE A 63 -4.58 4.97 -15.41
C ILE A 63 -3.81 6.18 -15.95
N GLU A 64 -4.48 6.99 -16.77
CA GLU A 64 -3.91 8.23 -17.28
C GLU A 64 -3.80 9.26 -16.15
N PRO A 65 -2.61 9.85 -15.90
CA PRO A 65 -2.45 10.90 -14.91
C PRO A 65 -3.22 12.17 -15.29
N ILE A 66 -3.74 12.88 -14.30
CA ILE A 66 -4.50 14.12 -14.51
C ILE A 66 -3.64 15.33 -14.10
N PRO A 67 -3.48 16.36 -14.97
CA PRO A 67 -2.79 17.58 -14.62
C PRO A 67 -3.38 18.23 -13.36
N GLY A 68 -2.51 18.60 -12.42
CA GLY A 68 -2.90 19.20 -11.14
C GLY A 68 -3.19 18.21 -10.01
N LEU A 69 -3.12 16.90 -10.26
CA LEU A 69 -3.24 15.84 -9.25
C LEU A 69 -1.92 15.05 -9.14
N PRO A 70 -0.87 15.63 -8.53
CA PRO A 70 0.47 15.04 -8.54
C PRO A 70 0.54 13.72 -7.78
N ASP A 71 -0.31 13.53 -6.77
CA ASP A 71 -0.34 12.32 -5.94
C ASP A 71 -1.13 11.16 -6.57
N MET A 72 -1.68 11.33 -7.79
CA MET A 72 -2.30 10.21 -8.51
C MET A 72 -1.34 9.05 -8.72
N VAL A 73 -0.02 9.27 -8.73
CA VAL A 73 0.99 8.20 -8.77
C VAL A 73 0.80 7.16 -7.66
N TYR A 74 0.29 7.56 -6.49
CA TYR A 74 0.00 6.67 -5.37
C TYR A 74 -1.31 5.92 -5.56
N ALA A 75 -1.31 5.03 -6.55
CA ALA A 75 -2.48 4.29 -6.99
C ALA A 75 -3.12 3.44 -5.90
N ALA A 76 -2.36 2.95 -4.91
CA ALA A 76 -2.91 2.18 -3.79
C ALA A 76 -4.06 2.92 -3.10
N ASN A 77 -4.02 4.25 -3.05
CA ASN A 77 -5.07 5.02 -2.41
C ASN A 77 -6.32 5.22 -3.28
N GLY A 78 -6.34 4.77 -4.54
CA GLY A 78 -7.45 5.02 -5.46
C GLY A 78 -8.71 4.22 -5.16
N ALA A 79 -8.55 2.99 -4.66
CA ALA A 79 -9.63 2.09 -4.27
C ALA A 79 -9.10 0.89 -3.47
N THR A 80 -10.01 0.07 -2.97
CA THR A 80 -9.72 -1.30 -2.50
C THR A 80 -10.57 -2.27 -3.30
N VAL A 81 -9.98 -3.39 -3.76
CA VAL A 81 -10.67 -4.38 -4.58
C VAL A 81 -10.67 -5.73 -3.88
N VAL A 82 -11.85 -6.31 -3.66
CA VAL A 82 -12.02 -7.63 -3.03
C VAL A 82 -13.11 -8.40 -3.78
N GLY A 83 -12.79 -9.63 -4.22
CA GLY A 83 -13.74 -10.49 -4.94
C GLY A 83 -14.35 -9.83 -6.18
N GLY A 84 -13.57 -9.01 -6.89
CA GLY A 84 -14.02 -8.27 -8.08
C GLY A 84 -14.89 -7.03 -7.80
N VAL A 85 -15.22 -6.74 -6.54
CA VAL A 85 -15.94 -5.53 -6.13
C VAL A 85 -14.94 -4.43 -5.76
N VAL A 86 -15.17 -3.23 -6.29
CA VAL A 86 -14.31 -2.06 -6.07
C VAL A 86 -14.96 -1.12 -5.07
N TYR A 87 -14.29 -0.85 -3.95
CA TYR A 87 -14.66 0.19 -3.00
C TYR A 87 -13.85 1.46 -3.29
N SER A 88 -14.53 2.53 -3.71
CA SER A 88 -13.86 3.77 -4.13
C SER A 88 -13.22 4.49 -2.94
N ALA A 89 -12.09 5.17 -3.18
CA ALA A 89 -11.54 6.07 -2.17
C ALA A 89 -12.34 7.37 -2.01
N ARG A 90 -12.39 7.86 -0.78
CA ARG A 90 -12.90 9.18 -0.41
C ARG A 90 -11.88 9.85 0.50
N PHE A 91 -10.99 10.62 -0.10
CA PHE A 91 -9.84 11.22 0.56
C PHE A 91 -10.20 12.22 1.65
N ARG A 92 -9.39 12.26 2.71
CA ARG A 92 -9.52 13.24 3.79
C ARG A 92 -9.15 14.65 3.33
N HIS A 93 -8.05 14.76 2.60
CA HIS A 93 -7.45 16.03 2.21
C HIS A 93 -8.05 16.55 0.88
N PRO A 94 -8.50 17.81 0.82
CA PRO A 94 -9.06 18.42 -0.40
C PRO A 94 -8.15 18.30 -1.63
N GLU A 95 -6.84 18.35 -1.43
CA GLU A 95 -5.81 18.24 -2.46
C GLU A 95 -5.93 16.94 -3.27
N ARG A 96 -6.34 15.83 -2.62
CA ARG A 96 -6.47 14.51 -3.23
C ARG A 96 -7.91 14.08 -3.52
N GLN A 97 -8.91 14.82 -3.04
CA GLN A 97 -10.34 14.48 -3.24
C GLN A 97 -10.74 14.21 -4.70
N PRO A 98 -10.22 14.93 -5.72
CA PRO A 98 -10.55 14.65 -7.11
C PRO A 98 -10.03 13.31 -7.64
N GLU A 99 -9.06 12.68 -6.98
CA GLU A 99 -8.45 11.42 -7.42
C GLU A 99 -9.41 10.24 -7.27
N GLY A 100 -10.19 10.20 -6.18
CA GLY A 100 -11.12 9.09 -5.89
C GLY A 100 -12.12 8.84 -7.03
N PRO A 101 -12.85 9.87 -7.49
CA PRO A 101 -13.71 9.76 -8.67
C PRO A 101 -12.98 9.35 -9.95
N ALA A 102 -11.73 9.77 -10.15
CA ALA A 102 -10.94 9.39 -11.32
C ALA A 102 -10.62 7.88 -11.33
N TYR A 103 -10.17 7.34 -10.20
CA TYR A 103 -9.94 5.90 -10.04
C TYR A 103 -11.23 5.10 -10.16
N GLN A 104 -12.30 5.53 -9.50
CA GLN A 104 -13.60 4.85 -9.62
C GLN A 104 -14.08 4.81 -11.07
N LYS A 105 -13.97 5.92 -11.80
CA LYS A 105 -14.35 5.99 -13.21
C LYS A 105 -13.52 5.00 -14.06
N TRP A 106 -12.21 4.92 -13.83
CA TRP A 106 -11.34 3.98 -14.56
C TRP A 106 -11.81 2.52 -14.42
N PHE A 107 -12.22 2.13 -13.20
CA PHE A 107 -12.79 0.81 -12.92
C PHE A 107 -14.15 0.61 -13.59
N ALA A 108 -15.05 1.60 -13.47
CA ALA A 108 -16.38 1.53 -14.06
C ALA A 108 -16.33 1.40 -15.60
N ASP A 109 -15.45 2.16 -16.26
CA ASP A 109 -15.25 2.11 -17.72
C ASP A 109 -14.74 0.74 -18.20
N ARG A 110 -14.14 -0.06 -17.31
CA ARG A 110 -13.66 -1.43 -17.56
C ARG A 110 -14.63 -2.52 -17.11
N GLY A 111 -15.84 -2.14 -16.69
CA GLY A 111 -16.91 -3.07 -16.33
C GLY A 111 -16.81 -3.67 -14.93
N TYR A 112 -15.96 -3.12 -14.06
CA TYR A 112 -15.94 -3.54 -12.65
C TYR A 112 -17.18 -3.04 -11.91
N VAL A 113 -17.66 -3.82 -10.93
CA VAL A 113 -18.72 -3.39 -10.02
C VAL A 113 -18.11 -2.44 -8.99
N THR A 114 -18.52 -1.17 -9.03
CA THR A 114 -18.01 -0.15 -8.11
C THR A 114 -19.04 0.24 -7.05
N HIS A 115 -18.58 0.38 -5.82
CA HIS A 115 -19.31 0.98 -4.71
C HIS A 115 -18.67 2.34 -4.37
N THR A 116 -19.46 3.42 -4.48
CA THR A 116 -19.02 4.75 -4.04
C THR A 116 -19.06 4.83 -2.51
N ALA A 117 -17.92 5.08 -1.89
CA ALA A 117 -17.80 5.17 -0.44
C ALA A 117 -18.61 6.32 0.17
N ALA A 118 -19.38 6.02 1.21
CA ALA A 118 -20.01 7.01 2.06
C ALA A 118 -19.04 7.55 3.11
N GLN A 119 -18.05 6.77 3.55
CA GLN A 119 -17.10 7.16 4.59
C GLN A 119 -15.71 7.52 4.02
N ILE A 120 -14.97 8.37 4.74
CA ILE A 120 -13.60 8.74 4.38
C ILE A 120 -12.70 7.51 4.49
N ASN A 121 -12.04 7.17 3.39
CA ASN A 121 -11.08 6.09 3.29
C ASN A 121 -10.06 6.37 2.19
N GLU A 122 -8.85 5.84 2.33
CA GLU A 122 -7.77 6.06 1.38
C GLU A 122 -7.23 4.74 0.81
N GLY A 123 -8.16 3.84 0.45
CA GLY A 123 -7.91 2.62 -0.35
C GLY A 123 -6.92 1.64 0.29
N GLU A 124 -6.19 0.90 -0.54
CA GLU A 124 -5.13 -0.03 -0.11
C GLU A 124 -3.96 0.62 0.62
N GLY A 125 -3.90 1.96 0.74
CA GLY A 125 -2.99 2.61 1.67
C GLY A 125 -3.33 2.32 3.13
N ASP A 126 -4.62 2.22 3.46
CA ASP A 126 -5.10 1.89 4.81
C ASP A 126 -5.80 0.54 4.90
N LEU A 127 -6.21 -0.06 3.78
CA LEU A 127 -7.07 -1.24 3.75
C LEU A 127 -6.34 -2.41 3.08
N LEU A 128 -5.62 -3.20 3.88
CA LEU A 128 -4.76 -4.28 3.41
C LEU A 128 -5.44 -5.64 3.53
N VAL A 129 -5.65 -6.31 2.40
CA VAL A 129 -6.25 -7.65 2.34
C VAL A 129 -5.20 -8.71 2.68
N VAL A 130 -5.46 -9.52 3.70
CA VAL A 130 -4.55 -10.54 4.23
C VAL A 130 -5.31 -11.84 4.44
N GLY A 131 -5.06 -12.84 3.59
CA GLY A 131 -5.88 -14.06 3.57
C GLY A 131 -7.34 -13.72 3.33
N ASP A 132 -8.21 -14.17 4.24
CA ASP A 132 -9.66 -13.96 4.18
C ASP A 132 -10.15 -12.77 5.03
N LEU A 133 -9.26 -11.89 5.49
CA LEU A 133 -9.60 -10.70 6.28
C LEU A 133 -8.97 -9.43 5.72
N ILE A 134 -9.43 -8.28 6.21
CA ILE A 134 -8.84 -6.97 5.91
C ILE A 134 -8.30 -6.36 7.20
N LEU A 135 -7.02 -6.00 7.18
CA LEU A 135 -6.42 -5.13 8.18
C LEU A 135 -6.68 -3.68 7.76
N ALA A 136 -7.33 -2.90 8.63
CA ALA A 136 -7.82 -1.56 8.32
C ALA A 136 -7.23 -0.51 9.26
N GLY A 137 -6.38 0.36 8.73
CA GLY A 137 -5.73 1.47 9.41
C GLY A 137 -6.70 2.61 9.74
N THR A 138 -6.56 3.21 10.92
CA THR A 138 -7.24 4.43 11.34
C THR A 138 -6.30 5.28 12.18
N GLY A 139 -6.62 6.57 12.34
CA GLY A 139 -5.90 7.49 13.23
C GLY A 139 -5.56 8.81 12.54
N PHE A 140 -5.16 8.73 11.27
CA PHE A 140 -4.76 9.90 10.47
C PHE A 140 -5.61 10.12 9.23
N ARG A 141 -5.84 9.08 8.42
CA ARG A 141 -6.46 9.20 7.09
C ARG A 141 -7.84 8.58 7.04
N THR A 142 -7.94 7.27 7.07
CA THR A 142 -9.23 6.55 7.03
C THR A 142 -10.02 6.68 8.33
N ASP A 143 -11.34 6.91 8.22
CA ASP A 143 -12.25 6.94 9.36
C ASP A 143 -12.64 5.51 9.77
N ARG A 144 -12.71 5.24 11.07
CA ARG A 144 -13.18 3.93 11.59
C ARG A 144 -14.57 3.53 11.08
N ALA A 145 -15.42 4.49 10.73
CA ALA A 145 -16.73 4.21 10.13
C ALA A 145 -16.62 3.51 8.76
N ALA A 146 -15.57 3.79 7.98
CA ALA A 146 -15.31 3.10 6.71
C ALA A 146 -15.04 1.61 6.90
N HIS A 147 -14.55 1.19 8.08
CA HIS A 147 -14.29 -0.22 8.37
C HIS A 147 -15.59 -1.02 8.44
N ALA A 148 -16.64 -0.44 9.05
CA ALA A 148 -17.96 -1.06 9.10
C ALA A 148 -18.63 -1.09 7.71
N GLU A 149 -18.54 0.02 6.96
CA GLU A 149 -19.05 0.08 5.59
C GLU A 149 -18.39 -0.99 4.70
N MET A 150 -17.07 -1.12 4.79
CA MET A 150 -16.30 -2.12 4.05
C MET A 150 -16.65 -3.56 4.45
N GLN A 151 -16.87 -3.82 5.74
CA GLN A 151 -17.27 -5.14 6.23
C GLN A 151 -18.62 -5.55 5.63
N GLU A 152 -19.61 -4.66 5.63
CA GLU A 152 -20.92 -4.93 5.04
C GLU A 152 -20.85 -5.09 3.52
N LEU A 153 -19.99 -4.33 2.86
CA LEU A 153 -19.81 -4.40 1.41
C LEU A 153 -19.16 -5.72 0.96
N PHE A 154 -18.05 -6.11 1.58
CA PHE A 154 -17.26 -7.25 1.15
C PHE A 154 -17.63 -8.56 1.84
N GLY A 155 -18.32 -8.51 2.98
CA GLY A 155 -18.72 -9.70 3.73
C GLY A 155 -17.54 -10.46 4.37
N VAL A 156 -16.41 -9.78 4.61
CA VAL A 156 -15.21 -10.35 5.23
C VAL A 156 -14.86 -9.66 6.54
N PRO A 157 -14.19 -10.35 7.50
CA PRO A 157 -13.77 -9.72 8.75
C PRO A 157 -12.85 -8.51 8.52
N VAL A 158 -13.14 -7.41 9.21
CA VAL A 158 -12.33 -6.19 9.18
C VAL A 158 -11.72 -5.93 10.54
N VAL A 159 -10.40 -5.99 10.64
CA VAL A 159 -9.64 -5.77 11.87
C VAL A 159 -9.12 -4.34 11.89
N SER A 160 -9.66 -3.53 12.79
CA SER A 160 -9.24 -2.13 12.92
C SER A 160 -7.90 -2.01 13.66
N LEU A 161 -6.94 -1.31 13.06
CA LEU A 161 -5.62 -1.04 13.61
C LEU A 161 -5.41 0.48 13.71
N GLU A 162 -5.12 0.97 14.91
CA GLU A 162 -4.88 2.39 15.18
C GLU A 162 -3.40 2.71 15.08
N LEU A 163 -3.08 3.61 14.14
CA LEU A 163 -1.76 4.19 13.92
C LEU A 163 -1.57 5.39 14.87
N VAL A 164 -0.40 5.48 15.49
CA VAL A 164 -0.10 6.50 16.53
C VAL A 164 1.09 7.39 16.19
N ASP A 165 1.85 7.06 15.15
CA ASP A 165 2.98 7.86 14.68
C ASP A 165 2.62 8.50 13.32
N PRO A 166 2.55 9.84 13.22
CA PRO A 166 2.17 10.53 11.98
C PRO A 166 3.17 10.33 10.84
N SER A 167 4.39 9.87 11.12
CA SER A 167 5.35 9.47 10.08
C SER A 167 4.85 8.26 9.31
N TYR A 168 4.02 7.42 9.93
CA TYR A 168 3.41 6.24 9.31
C TYR A 168 1.90 6.40 9.23
N TYR A 169 1.46 7.43 8.51
CA TYR A 169 0.09 7.92 8.48
C TYR A 169 -0.89 7.02 7.69
N HIS A 170 -0.37 6.10 6.89
CA HIS A 170 -1.10 5.04 6.19
C HIS A 170 -0.62 3.66 6.68
N LEU A 171 -1.54 2.70 6.74
CA LEU A 171 -1.21 1.34 7.19
C LEU A 171 -0.08 0.70 6.37
N ASP A 172 -0.06 0.90 5.05
CA ASP A 172 0.95 0.37 4.13
C ASP A 172 2.36 0.96 4.31
N THR A 173 2.52 2.00 5.14
CA THR A 173 3.83 2.53 5.54
C THR A 173 4.36 1.87 6.82
N ALA A 174 3.49 1.18 7.57
CA ALA A 174 3.78 0.52 8.84
C ALA A 174 3.56 -1.00 8.82
N LEU A 175 2.97 -1.54 7.77
CA LEU A 175 2.68 -2.97 7.60
C LEU A 175 2.77 -3.38 6.13
N ALA A 176 3.50 -4.46 5.87
CA ALA A 176 3.55 -5.12 4.57
C ALA A 176 2.83 -6.48 4.65
N VAL A 177 2.00 -6.76 3.65
CA VAL A 177 1.46 -8.11 3.46
C VAL A 177 2.48 -8.92 2.66
N LEU A 178 3.04 -9.97 3.27
CA LEU A 178 4.04 -10.84 2.63
C LEU A 178 3.39 -12.02 1.93
N SER A 179 2.30 -12.55 2.49
CA SER A 179 1.49 -13.59 1.88
C SER A 179 0.03 -13.43 2.30
N SER A 180 -0.85 -13.57 1.32
CA SER A 180 -2.31 -13.70 1.54
C SER A 180 -2.78 -15.15 1.35
N ASP A 181 -1.90 -16.14 1.47
CA ASP A 181 -2.32 -17.55 1.56
C ASP A 181 -3.26 -17.72 2.76
N PRO A 182 -4.54 -18.11 2.57
CA PRO A 182 -5.49 -18.26 3.67
C PRO A 182 -5.05 -19.28 4.73
N ALA A 183 -4.23 -20.27 4.35
CA ALA A 183 -3.73 -21.28 5.28
C ALA A 183 -2.59 -20.76 6.17
N SER A 184 -1.83 -19.77 5.69
CA SER A 184 -0.69 -19.20 6.41
C SER A 184 -0.41 -17.78 5.94
N PRO A 185 -1.26 -16.80 6.31
CA PRO A 185 -1.04 -15.41 5.96
C PRO A 185 0.19 -14.89 6.73
N GLN A 186 1.02 -14.12 6.05
CA GLN A 186 2.27 -13.60 6.61
C GLN A 186 2.35 -12.09 6.41
N ILE A 187 2.81 -11.38 7.44
CA ILE A 187 2.99 -9.93 7.42
C ILE A 187 4.37 -9.54 7.96
N ALA A 188 4.81 -8.35 7.58
CA ALA A 188 5.83 -7.60 8.29
C ALA A 188 5.22 -6.32 8.86
N TYR A 189 5.65 -5.85 10.03
CA TYR A 189 5.20 -4.55 10.55
C TYR A 189 6.21 -3.88 11.46
N TYR A 190 6.05 -2.57 11.67
CA TYR A 190 6.84 -1.77 12.61
C TYR A 190 6.04 -1.52 13.88
N PRO A 191 6.31 -2.24 15.00
CA PRO A 191 5.45 -2.18 16.19
C PRO A 191 5.20 -0.77 16.75
N PRO A 192 6.20 0.14 16.85
CA PRO A 192 5.99 1.47 17.42
C PRO A 192 4.98 2.36 16.67
N ALA A 193 4.64 2.05 15.42
CA ALA A 193 3.61 2.78 14.67
C ALA A 193 2.18 2.53 15.18
N PHE A 194 1.97 1.51 16.02
CA PHE A 194 0.64 1.04 16.43
C PHE A 194 0.33 1.29 17.92
N SER A 195 -0.94 1.59 18.22
CA SER A 195 -1.43 1.63 19.60
C SER A 195 -1.23 0.28 20.30
N SER A 196 -1.19 0.27 21.64
CA SER A 196 -0.95 -0.97 22.40
C SER A 196 -1.98 -2.06 22.12
N GLY A 197 -3.26 -1.69 21.97
CA GLY A 197 -4.32 -2.63 21.61
C GLY A 197 -4.16 -3.19 20.20
N SER A 198 -3.84 -2.35 19.23
CA SER A 198 -3.59 -2.78 17.85
C SER A 198 -2.38 -3.71 17.73
N ARG A 199 -1.32 -3.44 18.50
CA ARG A 199 -0.16 -4.33 18.59
C ARG A 199 -0.53 -5.70 19.17
N ALA A 200 -1.28 -5.74 20.26
CA ALA A 200 -1.72 -7.00 20.86
C ALA A 200 -2.58 -7.83 19.89
N VAL A 201 -3.40 -7.18 19.06
CA VAL A 201 -4.16 -7.85 17.99
C VAL A 201 -3.24 -8.42 16.92
N LEU A 202 -2.25 -7.65 16.45
CA LEU A 202 -1.26 -8.13 15.47
C LEU A 202 -0.45 -9.31 16.01
N GLU A 203 0.02 -9.24 17.26
CA GLU A 203 0.75 -10.31 17.93
C GLU A 203 -0.08 -11.58 18.07
N HIS A 204 -1.40 -11.44 18.30
CA HIS A 204 -2.31 -12.57 18.40
C HIS A 204 -2.60 -13.21 17.03
N LEU A 205 -2.86 -12.40 16.00
CA LEU A 205 -3.22 -12.88 14.67
C LEU A 205 -2.01 -13.37 13.86
N PHE A 206 -0.85 -12.75 14.08
CA PHE A 206 0.39 -12.99 13.33
C PHE A 206 1.58 -13.15 14.28
N PRO A 207 1.60 -14.20 15.14
CA PRO A 207 2.67 -14.40 16.13
C PRO A 207 4.05 -14.61 15.48
N ASP A 208 4.08 -15.05 14.23
CA ASP A 208 5.29 -15.25 13.44
C ASP A 208 5.57 -14.07 12.48
N ALA A 209 5.02 -12.87 12.70
CA ALA A 209 5.29 -11.72 11.83
C ALA A 209 6.80 -11.37 11.75
N VAL A 210 7.22 -10.73 10.65
CA VAL A 210 8.53 -10.08 10.56
C VAL A 210 8.46 -8.71 11.23
N LEU A 211 9.35 -8.42 12.16
CA LEU A 211 9.38 -7.12 12.84
C LEU A 211 10.43 -6.22 12.19
N ALA A 212 9.99 -5.10 11.62
CA ALA A 212 10.87 -4.09 11.06
C ALA A 212 11.54 -3.27 12.18
N THR A 213 12.76 -2.81 11.92
CA THR A 213 13.45 -1.84 12.78
C THR A 213 13.02 -0.41 12.47
N ALA A 214 13.44 0.55 13.29
CA ALA A 214 13.24 1.96 13.01
C ALA A 214 13.95 2.42 11.72
N ASP A 215 15.11 1.84 11.40
CA ASP A 215 15.83 2.15 10.16
C ASP A 215 15.11 1.60 8.93
N ASP A 216 14.58 0.38 9.01
CA ASP A 216 13.74 -0.18 7.94
C ASP A 216 12.50 0.69 7.71
N ALA A 217 11.82 1.11 8.78
CA ALA A 217 10.61 1.92 8.70
C ALA A 217 10.90 3.32 8.12
N ARG A 218 11.99 3.97 8.55
CA ARG A 218 12.42 5.28 8.01
C ARG A 218 12.77 5.21 6.52
N ALA A 219 13.22 4.06 6.04
CA ALA A 219 13.48 3.81 4.62
C ALA A 219 12.19 3.52 3.80
N LEU A 220 11.00 3.54 4.42
CA LEU A 220 9.76 3.01 3.87
C LEU A 220 9.88 1.54 3.42
N GLY A 221 10.65 0.74 4.16
CA GLY A 221 10.83 -0.69 3.89
C GLY A 221 9.55 -1.51 3.96
N LEU A 222 8.58 -1.08 4.75
CA LEU A 222 7.27 -1.73 4.87
C LEU A 222 6.30 -1.33 3.76
N ASN A 223 6.62 -0.29 2.99
CA ASN A 223 5.87 0.07 1.78
C ASN A 223 6.26 -0.84 0.61
N ALA A 224 6.17 -2.14 0.86
CA ALA A 224 6.65 -3.23 0.02
C ALA A 224 5.48 -3.98 -0.64
N VAL A 225 5.76 -4.58 -1.79
CA VAL A 225 4.81 -5.42 -2.54
C VAL A 225 5.34 -6.84 -2.59
N SER A 226 4.53 -7.80 -2.17
CA SER A 226 4.90 -9.21 -2.17
C SER A 226 3.96 -10.02 -3.05
N ASP A 227 4.53 -10.96 -3.82
CA ASP A 227 3.78 -11.95 -4.56
C ASP A 227 3.68 -13.32 -3.85
N GLY A 228 4.18 -13.41 -2.61
CA GLY A 228 4.27 -14.65 -1.82
C GLY A 228 5.66 -15.31 -1.87
N LEU A 229 6.56 -14.86 -2.73
CA LEU A 229 7.97 -15.24 -2.76
C LEU A 229 8.87 -14.03 -2.94
N ASN A 230 8.63 -13.25 -3.99
CA ASN A 230 9.37 -12.04 -4.31
C ASN A 230 8.79 -10.87 -3.54
N VAL A 231 9.65 -10.10 -2.87
CA VAL A 231 9.25 -8.92 -2.08
C VAL A 231 9.96 -7.70 -2.62
N VAL A 232 9.25 -6.88 -3.40
CA VAL A 232 9.77 -5.60 -3.88
C VAL A 232 9.83 -4.62 -2.70
N VAL A 233 11.03 -4.20 -2.35
CA VAL A 233 11.32 -3.47 -1.10
C VAL A 233 12.27 -2.30 -1.34
N ALA A 234 12.22 -1.30 -0.45
CA ALA A 234 13.17 -0.20 -0.47
C ALA A 234 14.62 -0.71 -0.28
N PRO A 235 15.60 -0.25 -1.10
CA PRO A 235 16.98 -0.72 -1.02
C PRO A 235 17.65 -0.52 0.34
N ASP A 236 17.25 0.53 1.07
CA ASP A 236 17.85 0.89 2.35
C ASP A 236 17.27 0.11 3.56
N ALA A 237 16.19 -0.66 3.37
CA ALA A 237 15.58 -1.51 4.40
C ALA A 237 16.32 -2.85 4.56
N THR A 238 17.62 -2.75 4.84
CA THR A 238 18.56 -3.88 4.78
C THR A 238 18.34 -4.94 5.84
N HIS A 239 17.87 -4.56 7.04
CA HIS A 239 17.56 -5.50 8.10
C HIS A 239 16.29 -6.30 7.74
N LEU A 240 15.23 -5.62 7.29
CA LEU A 240 14.00 -6.26 6.81
C LEU A 240 14.31 -7.23 5.66
N ALA A 241 15.14 -6.83 4.69
CA ALA A 241 15.57 -7.72 3.62
C ALA A 241 16.41 -8.92 4.12
N GLY A 242 17.09 -8.81 5.27
CA GLY A 242 17.73 -9.93 5.94
C GLY A 242 16.72 -10.95 6.46
N GLU A 243 15.80 -10.49 7.31
CA GLU A 243 14.75 -11.31 7.91
C GLU A 243 13.88 -12.03 6.86
N LEU A 244 13.57 -11.34 5.76
CA LEU A 244 12.83 -11.93 4.64
C LEU A 244 13.59 -13.08 3.97
N ARG A 245 14.90 -12.92 3.71
CA ARG A 245 15.74 -13.98 3.11
C ARG A 245 15.85 -15.19 4.02
N ASP A 246 15.99 -14.98 5.33
CA ASP A 246 16.10 -16.07 6.31
C ASP A 246 14.81 -16.90 6.38
N ARG A 247 13.68 -16.34 5.94
CA ARG A 247 12.37 -17.01 5.83
C ARG A 247 12.07 -17.51 4.41
N GLY A 248 13.04 -17.45 3.50
CA GLY A 248 12.92 -17.98 2.14
C GLY A 248 12.23 -17.05 1.14
N PHE A 249 11.92 -15.80 1.52
CA PHE A 249 11.51 -14.79 0.55
C PHE A 249 12.71 -14.31 -0.28
N GLN A 250 12.43 -13.66 -1.41
CA GLN A 250 13.40 -13.04 -2.31
C GLN A 250 13.18 -11.52 -2.34
N PRO A 251 13.86 -10.75 -1.48
CA PRO A 251 13.78 -9.30 -1.52
C PRO A 251 14.40 -8.75 -2.80
N ILE A 252 13.66 -7.89 -3.50
CA ILE A 252 14.06 -7.25 -4.74
C ILE A 252 14.15 -5.74 -4.49
N PRO A 253 15.36 -5.15 -4.41
CA PRO A 253 15.51 -3.74 -4.14
C PRO A 253 15.08 -2.90 -5.35
N VAL A 254 14.12 -2.01 -5.15
CA VAL A 254 13.70 -1.02 -6.16
C VAL A 254 13.64 0.36 -5.53
N SER A 255 14.44 1.29 -6.05
CA SER A 255 14.46 2.66 -5.54
C SER A 255 13.25 3.45 -6.03
N THR A 256 12.57 4.08 -5.09
CA THR A 256 11.50 5.07 -5.30
C THR A 256 11.83 6.38 -4.59
N SER A 257 13.12 6.76 -4.55
CA SER A 257 13.61 7.86 -3.71
C SER A 257 12.97 9.23 -4.01
N GLU A 258 12.56 9.47 -5.26
CA GLU A 258 11.84 10.70 -5.61
C GLU A 258 10.40 10.66 -5.09
N LEU A 259 9.72 9.52 -5.23
CA LEU A 259 8.35 9.32 -4.71
C LEU A 259 8.33 9.34 -3.18
N LEU A 260 9.41 8.91 -2.52
CA LEU A 260 9.56 9.00 -1.06
C LEU A 260 9.45 10.44 -0.56
N LYS A 261 9.80 11.46 -1.37
CA LYS A 261 9.63 12.87 -1.00
C LYS A 261 8.16 13.28 -0.82
N GLY A 262 7.22 12.56 -1.45
CA GLY A 262 5.79 12.70 -1.18
C GLY A 262 5.28 11.75 -0.09
N GLY A 263 6.15 10.95 0.51
CA GLY A 263 5.82 10.01 1.57
C GLY A 263 5.27 8.67 1.09
N GLY A 264 5.64 8.22 -0.12
CA GLY A 264 5.22 6.93 -0.67
C GLY A 264 6.37 6.10 -1.26
N GLY A 265 6.20 4.78 -1.27
CA GLY A 265 7.14 3.81 -1.83
C GLY A 265 6.52 2.91 -2.89
N ALA A 266 7.00 1.66 -2.98
CA ALA A 266 6.55 0.70 -3.99
C ALA A 266 5.07 0.35 -3.82
N LYS A 267 4.62 0.05 -2.60
CA LYS A 267 3.22 -0.31 -2.32
C LYS A 267 2.28 0.86 -2.59
N CYS A 268 2.60 2.09 -2.19
CA CYS A 268 1.75 3.24 -2.47
C CYS A 268 1.49 3.41 -3.98
N CYS A 269 2.48 3.11 -4.83
CA CYS A 269 2.35 3.21 -6.28
C CYS A 269 1.56 2.06 -6.93
N THR A 270 1.12 1.07 -6.14
CA THR A 270 0.63 -0.23 -6.63
C THR A 270 -0.68 -0.62 -5.96
N LEU A 271 -1.78 -0.50 -6.70
CA LEU A 271 -3.08 -1.04 -6.30
C LEU A 271 -3.24 -2.45 -6.85
N GLU A 272 -3.56 -3.43 -6.00
CA GLU A 272 -3.83 -4.80 -6.46
C GLU A 272 -5.30 -5.00 -6.84
N ILE A 273 -5.55 -5.41 -8.08
CA ILE A 273 -6.89 -5.75 -8.58
C ILE A 273 -7.18 -7.21 -8.26
N ARG A 274 -7.90 -7.46 -7.17
CA ARG A 274 -8.31 -8.81 -6.75
C ARG A 274 -9.63 -9.19 -7.41
N ARG A 275 -9.60 -10.25 -8.22
CA ARG A 275 -10.79 -10.82 -8.86
C ARG A 275 -11.43 -11.89 -7.99
#